data_AF-A0A0P8AZA8-F1
#
_entry.id   AF-A0A0P8AZA8-F1
#
_cell.length_a   1.000
_cell.length_b   1.000
_cell.length_c   1.000
_cell.angle_alpha   90.00
_cell.angle_beta   90.00
_cell.angle_gamma   90.00
#
_symmetry.space_group_name_H-M   'P 1'
#
loop_
_entity.id
_entity.type
_entity.pdbx_description
1 polymer ?
#
loop_
_entity_poly.entity_id
_entity_poly.type
_entity_poly.pdbx_seq_one_letter_code
_entity_poly.pdbx_strand_id
1 'polypeptide(L)'
;MPARERYPHLPKGVEYAHIGWDFFILAAVIINLGLLLFDSLFLLDPINQGIEALSPGFHRAYDTTIHSHFITIDLYFVGIFIADVLLGWAVAIAERRYHRWFFYPFVHWYDVLGCIPLSGFRWLRILRVIALLHRLHRLRLIRIENWAIYQFYAKYYDILLEELSDRIALRLLGNVQQQIRASDSLTERVIDRVVMPRKQQLIQEIAQRLETSVGTAYQHNRQAIMAAISDLVSRTLRESPEIQRLRRLPMGEPATSAMEASLSGVAQRMVDEVALGIHSPEFRKLVEGAAENGFDSWLTVDEGSNRVTEQVLFDVLEMLKEQVNRQRWKDRYD
;
A
#
# COMPACT_ATOMS: atom_id res chain seq x y z
N MET A 1 18.12 -0.29 25.64
CA MET A 1 19.42 -0.92 25.91
C MET A 1 19.71 -0.83 27.40
N PRO A 2 20.11 -1.93 28.06
CA PRO A 2 20.63 -1.88 29.43
C PRO A 2 21.85 -0.94 29.49
N ALA A 3 22.02 -0.20 30.59
CA ALA A 3 23.11 0.79 30.75
C ALA A 3 24.52 0.22 30.49
N ARG A 4 24.68 -1.11 30.65
CA ARG A 4 25.93 -1.85 30.38
C ARG A 4 26.34 -1.95 28.91
N GLU A 5 25.43 -1.79 27.96
CA GLU A 5 25.74 -1.96 26.52
C GLU A 5 26.20 -0.67 25.84
N ARG A 6 26.19 0.47 26.54
CA ARG A 6 26.50 1.78 25.93
C ARG A 6 28.00 2.11 25.91
N TYR A 7 28.82 1.32 26.63
CA TYR A 7 30.25 1.57 26.86
C TYR A 7 31.06 0.27 26.92
N PRO A 8 31.54 -0.27 25.78
CA PRO A 8 32.49 -1.38 25.81
C PRO A 8 33.89 -0.85 26.15
N HIS A 9 34.45 -1.32 27.27
CA HIS A 9 35.87 -1.20 27.67
C HIS A 9 36.39 0.15 28.19
N LEU A 10 35.71 0.78 29.16
CA LEU A 10 36.30 1.88 29.96
C LEU A 10 36.87 1.37 31.31
N PRO A 11 37.93 2.00 31.86
CA PRO A 11 38.45 1.66 33.18
C PRO A 11 37.34 1.77 34.23
N LYS A 12 37.28 0.83 35.19
CA LYS A 12 36.19 0.72 36.19
C LYS A 12 35.85 2.05 36.88
N GLY A 13 36.84 2.91 37.14
CA GLY A 13 36.61 4.24 37.74
C GLY A 13 35.82 5.21 36.87
N VAL A 14 35.98 5.15 35.55
CA VAL A 14 35.25 5.99 34.59
C VAL A 14 33.82 5.47 34.41
N GLU A 15 33.63 4.15 34.47
CA GLU A 15 32.29 3.53 34.46
C GLU A 15 31.45 3.99 35.67
N TYR A 16 32.02 3.97 36.88
CA TYR A 16 31.32 4.48 38.08
C TYR A 16 31.05 5.99 38.02
N ALA A 17 31.96 6.78 37.44
CA ALA A 17 31.74 8.21 37.25
C ALA A 17 30.57 8.50 36.29
N HIS A 18 30.46 7.75 35.18
CA HIS A 18 29.33 7.87 34.27
C HIS A 18 28.01 7.45 34.91
N ILE A 19 27.99 6.37 35.68
CA ILE A 19 26.78 5.92 36.40
C ILE A 19 26.36 6.97 37.44
N GLY A 20 27.32 7.56 38.16
CA GLY A 20 27.05 8.63 39.11
C GLY A 20 26.50 9.89 38.44
N TRP A 21 27.05 10.26 37.29
CA TRP A 21 26.55 11.37 36.48
C TRP A 21 25.13 11.12 35.97
N ASP A 22 24.87 9.95 35.42
CA ASP A 22 23.53 9.55 34.94
C ASP A 22 22.50 9.61 36.08
N PHE A 23 22.86 9.14 37.28
CA PHE A 23 22.00 9.22 38.46
C PHE A 23 21.76 10.67 38.92
N PHE A 24 22.80 11.51 38.88
CA PHE A 24 22.67 12.93 39.23
C PHE A 24 21.74 13.67 38.27
N ILE A 25 21.94 13.51 36.95
CA ILE A 25 21.09 14.09 35.92
C ILE A 25 19.66 13.59 36.06
N LEU A 26 19.49 12.30 36.36
CA LEU A 26 18.19 11.73 36.61
C LEU A 26 17.49 12.38 37.83
N ALA A 27 18.18 12.49 38.97
CA ALA A 27 17.63 13.12 40.15
C ALA A 27 17.26 14.58 39.87
N ALA A 28 18.10 15.30 39.13
CA ALA A 28 17.83 16.67 38.68
C ALA A 28 16.58 16.74 37.78
N VAL A 29 16.38 15.80 36.87
CA VAL A 29 15.16 15.71 36.02
C VAL A 29 13.91 15.47 36.86
N ILE A 30 13.96 14.55 37.82
CA ILE A 30 12.80 14.24 38.69
C ILE A 30 12.46 15.45 39.56
N ILE A 31 13.45 16.09 40.17
CA ILE A 31 13.26 17.28 41.02
C ILE A 31 12.74 18.45 40.19
N ASN A 32 13.33 18.73 39.02
CA ASN A 32 12.88 19.81 38.15
C ASN A 32 11.45 19.57 37.65
N LEU A 33 11.11 18.34 37.25
CA LEU A 33 9.76 17.98 36.82
C LEU A 33 8.76 18.14 37.97
N GLY A 34 9.10 17.70 39.18
CA GLY A 34 8.27 17.86 40.37
C GLY A 34 8.02 19.33 40.71
N LEU A 35 9.07 20.15 40.70
CA LEU A 35 8.97 21.59 40.91
C LEU A 35 8.09 22.27 39.85
N LEU A 36 8.25 21.90 38.58
CA LEU A 36 7.48 22.47 37.47
C LEU A 36 6.00 22.09 37.56
N LEU A 37 5.69 20.82 37.86
CA LEU A 37 4.32 20.37 38.08
C LEU A 37 3.68 21.05 39.29
N PHE A 38 4.39 21.12 40.41
CA PHE A 38 3.89 21.75 41.62
C PHE A 38 3.67 23.26 41.45
N ASP A 39 4.59 23.97 40.80
CA ASP A 39 4.43 25.39 40.46
C ASP A 39 3.22 25.61 39.54
N SER A 40 3.02 24.71 38.57
CA SER A 40 1.89 24.76 37.65
C SER A 40 0.56 24.51 38.35
N LEU A 41 0.52 23.66 39.37
CA LEU A 41 -0.65 23.44 40.23
C LEU A 41 -0.87 24.61 41.20
N PHE A 42 0.19 25.20 41.74
CA PHE A 42 0.13 26.34 42.66
C PHE A 42 -0.41 27.60 41.97
N LEU A 43 -0.23 27.73 40.66
CA LEU A 43 -0.80 28.80 39.83
C LEU A 43 -2.31 28.65 39.57
N LEU A 44 -2.93 27.52 39.92
CA LEU A 44 -4.38 27.33 39.80
C LEU A 44 -5.06 27.87 41.06
N ASP A 45 -5.86 28.93 40.90
CA ASP A 45 -6.60 29.59 42.00
C ASP A 45 -7.30 28.64 42.99
N PRO A 46 -8.06 27.60 42.57
CA PRO A 46 -8.72 26.71 43.52
C PRO A 46 -7.73 25.86 44.35
N ILE A 47 -6.59 25.48 43.78
CA ILE A 47 -5.55 24.71 44.48
C ILE A 47 -4.79 25.63 45.43
N ASN A 48 -4.47 26.84 44.98
CA ASN A 48 -3.78 27.85 45.77
C ASN A 48 -4.56 28.19 47.05
N GLN A 49 -5.85 28.49 46.91
CA GLN A 49 -6.75 28.78 48.03
C GLN A 49 -6.91 27.57 48.97
N GLY A 50 -6.94 26.36 48.43
CA GLY A 50 -6.96 25.13 49.22
C GLY A 50 -5.69 24.96 50.07
N ILE A 51 -4.51 25.18 49.48
CA ILE A 51 -3.23 25.10 50.19
C ILE A 51 -3.13 26.19 51.27
N GLU A 52 -3.58 27.41 50.96
CA GLU A 52 -3.62 28.51 51.91
C GLU A 52 -4.53 28.20 53.11
N ALA A 53 -5.71 27.62 52.87
CA ALA A 53 -6.65 27.24 53.93
C ALA A 53 -6.14 26.09 54.81
N LEU A 54 -5.41 25.12 54.24
CA LEU A 54 -4.85 23.97 54.97
C LEU A 54 -3.57 24.31 55.73
N SER A 55 -2.66 25.10 55.15
CA SER A 55 -1.39 25.47 55.77
C SER A 55 -0.90 26.85 55.31
N PRO A 56 -1.32 27.92 56.00
CA PRO A 56 -0.92 29.30 55.70
C PRO A 56 0.60 29.54 55.87
N GLY A 57 1.27 28.73 56.68
CA GLY A 57 2.72 28.81 56.89
C GLY A 57 3.52 28.20 55.74
N PHE A 58 3.06 27.06 55.21
CA PHE A 58 3.68 26.41 54.06
C PHE A 58 3.44 27.20 52.77
N HIS A 59 2.22 27.73 52.57
CA HIS A 59 1.88 28.58 51.44
C HIS A 59 2.82 29.80 51.34
N ARG A 60 2.95 30.57 52.44
CA ARG A 60 3.86 31.72 52.49
C ARG A 60 5.32 31.35 52.27
N ALA A 61 5.78 30.24 52.86
CA ALA A 61 7.17 29.79 52.68
C ALA A 61 7.44 29.42 51.20
N TYR A 62 6.51 28.73 50.55
CA TYR A 62 6.64 28.35 49.14
C TYR A 62 6.58 29.55 48.20
N ASP A 63 5.60 30.44 48.39
CA ASP A 63 5.40 31.63 47.56
C ASP A 63 6.61 32.58 47.62
N THR A 64 7.08 32.87 48.83
CA THR A 64 8.19 33.81 49.04
C THR A 64 9.56 33.26 48.67
N THR A 65 9.79 31.95 48.83
CA THR A 65 11.12 31.36 48.64
C THR A 65 11.27 30.70 47.27
N ILE A 66 10.29 29.91 46.84
CA ILE A 66 10.40 29.03 45.67
C ILE A 66 9.68 29.63 44.46
N HIS A 67 8.46 30.12 44.61
CA HIS A 67 7.69 30.67 43.49
C HIS A 67 8.32 31.97 42.95
N SER A 68 8.67 32.89 43.85
CA SER A 68 9.34 34.16 43.50
C SER A 68 10.68 33.97 42.75
N HIS A 69 11.45 32.94 43.10
CA HIS A 69 12.75 32.62 42.49
C HIS A 69 12.66 31.48 41.47
N PHE A 70 11.46 31.04 41.09
CA PHE A 70 11.25 29.86 40.26
C PHE A 70 12.03 29.93 38.95
N ILE A 71 12.02 31.09 38.28
CA ILE A 71 12.77 31.32 37.03
C ILE A 71 14.27 31.11 37.23
N THR A 72 14.82 31.55 38.37
CA THR A 72 16.25 31.44 38.67
C THR A 72 16.63 29.98 38.98
N ILE A 73 15.82 29.30 39.80
CA ILE A 73 15.99 27.89 40.13
C ILE A 73 15.91 27.04 38.85
N ASP A 74 14.91 27.31 38.02
CA ASP A 74 14.71 26.62 36.76
C ASP A 74 15.87 26.84 35.77
N LEU A 75 16.43 28.05 35.72
CA LEU A 75 17.60 28.37 34.89
C LEU A 75 18.85 27.58 35.31
N TYR A 76 19.05 27.31 36.60
CA TYR A 76 20.14 26.44 37.05
C TYR A 76 19.96 25.00 36.55
N PHE A 77 18.74 24.47 36.61
CA PHE A 77 18.44 23.14 36.03
C PHE A 77 18.65 23.13 34.51
N VAL A 78 18.23 24.17 33.80
CA VAL A 78 18.51 24.33 32.36
C VAL A 78 20.00 24.31 32.09
N GLY A 79 20.79 25.05 32.87
CA GLY A 79 22.25 25.09 32.73
C GLY A 79 22.89 23.71 32.89
N ILE A 80 22.43 22.93 33.86
CA ILE A 80 22.88 21.54 34.07
C ILE A 80 22.52 20.66 32.85
N PHE A 81 21.29 20.78 32.32
CA PHE A 81 20.86 19.98 31.17
C PHE A 81 21.57 20.39 29.87
N ILE A 82 21.83 21.68 29.66
CA ILE A 82 22.64 22.16 28.54
C ILE A 82 24.04 21.56 28.63
N ALA A 83 24.67 21.60 29.80
CA ALA A 83 25.99 21.03 30.01
C ALA A 83 25.99 19.51 29.71
N ASP A 84 24.99 18.77 30.20
CA ASP A 84 24.82 17.35 29.90
C ASP A 84 24.71 17.06 28.40
N VAL A 85 23.88 17.82 27.67
CA VAL A 85 23.71 17.66 26.23
C VAL A 85 25.00 18.00 25.47
N LEU A 86 25.71 19.06 25.86
CA LEU A 86 26.97 19.46 25.26
C LEU A 86 28.08 18.43 25.51
N LEU A 87 28.15 17.87 26.73
CA LEU A 87 29.10 16.80 27.06
C LEU A 87 28.80 15.53 26.25
N GLY A 88 27.55 15.11 26.17
CA GLY A 88 27.13 13.99 25.33
C GLY A 88 27.42 14.21 23.85
N TRP A 89 27.25 15.44 23.36
CA TRP A 89 27.59 15.82 22.00
C TRP A 89 29.10 15.76 21.73
N ALA A 90 29.92 16.28 22.65
CA ALA A 90 31.38 16.24 22.56
C ALA A 90 31.90 14.80 22.53
N VAL A 91 31.37 13.92 23.39
CA VAL A 91 31.69 12.49 23.39
C VAL A 91 31.27 11.82 22.08
N ALA A 92 30.08 12.11 21.56
CA ALA A 92 29.61 11.55 20.29
C ALA A 92 30.45 11.99 19.08
N ILE A 93 31.01 13.20 19.11
CA ILE A 93 31.98 13.70 18.11
C ILE A 93 33.30 12.93 18.24
N ALA A 94 33.81 12.76 19.47
CA ALA A 94 35.05 12.04 19.73
C ALA A 94 34.98 10.56 19.29
N GLU A 95 33.85 9.90 19.56
CA GLU A 95 33.60 8.50 19.19
C GLU A 95 33.11 8.31 17.73
N ARG A 96 32.95 9.38 16.95
CA ARG A 96 32.45 9.37 15.57
C ARG A 96 31.18 8.53 15.37
N ARG A 97 30.26 8.57 16.34
CA ARG A 97 29.01 7.78 16.32
C ARG A 97 28.05 8.14 15.18
N TYR A 98 28.22 9.31 14.56
CA TYR A 98 27.37 9.78 13.47
C TYR A 98 28.21 10.21 12.26
N HIS A 99 27.69 9.97 11.05
CA HIS A 99 28.33 10.38 9.79
C HIS A 99 28.66 11.88 9.71
N ARG A 100 27.89 12.74 10.38
CA ARG A 100 28.19 14.17 10.55
C ARG A 100 27.82 14.62 11.97
N TRP A 101 28.67 15.48 12.55
CA TRP A 101 28.50 16.04 13.90
C TRP A 101 27.17 16.79 14.11
N PHE A 102 26.63 17.40 13.04
CA PHE A 102 25.37 18.16 13.06
C PHE A 102 24.12 17.29 13.25
N PHE A 103 24.19 15.96 13.06
CA PHE A 103 23.00 15.09 13.26
C PHE A 103 22.62 14.91 14.73
N TYR A 104 23.55 15.10 15.67
CA TYR A 104 23.34 14.80 17.08
C TYR A 104 22.18 15.61 17.70
N PRO A 105 22.07 16.95 17.50
CA PRO A 105 20.92 17.74 17.93
C PRO A 105 19.58 17.30 17.32
N PHE A 106 19.55 16.80 16.08
CA PHE A 106 18.30 16.34 15.43
C PHE A 106 17.83 15.00 15.98
N VAL A 107 18.75 14.11 16.34
CA VAL A 107 18.40 12.85 17.01
C VAL A 107 17.94 13.11 18.45
N HIS A 108 18.51 14.12 19.10
CA HIS A 108 18.23 14.51 20.47
C HIS A 108 17.34 15.76 20.55
N TRP A 109 16.50 15.99 19.55
CA TRP A 109 15.74 17.24 19.43
C TRP A 109 14.85 17.52 20.66
N TYR A 110 14.31 16.48 21.30
CA TYR A 110 13.57 16.60 22.55
C TYR A 110 14.44 17.15 23.71
N ASP A 111 15.68 16.67 23.81
CA ASP A 111 16.63 17.10 24.84
C ASP A 111 17.05 18.56 24.60
N VAL A 112 17.25 18.93 23.34
CA VAL A 112 17.56 20.31 22.94
C VAL A 112 16.38 21.25 23.23
N LEU A 113 15.15 20.85 22.88
CA LEU A 113 13.95 21.64 23.18
C LEU A 113 13.70 21.79 24.69
N GLY A 114 13.98 20.74 25.47
CA GLY A 114 13.89 20.77 26.93
C GLY A 114 14.87 21.75 27.60
N CYS A 115 15.95 22.11 26.89
CA CYS A 115 16.97 23.03 27.37
C CYS A 115 16.72 24.51 27.03
N ILE A 116 15.64 24.83 26.30
CA ILE A 116 15.36 26.23 25.94
C ILE A 116 14.67 26.93 27.13
N PRO A 117 15.27 28.01 27.70
CA PRO A 117 14.63 28.78 28.76
C PRO A 117 13.51 29.63 28.15
N LEU A 118 12.29 29.09 28.15
CA LEU A 118 11.10 29.75 27.60
C LEU A 118 10.43 30.61 28.69
N SER A 119 11.17 31.60 29.19
CA SER A 119 10.79 32.43 30.34
C SER A 119 9.55 33.31 30.12
N GLY A 120 9.10 33.49 28.88
CA GLY A 120 8.02 34.42 28.52
C GLY A 120 6.62 33.81 28.37
N PHE A 121 6.49 32.49 28.19
CA PHE A 121 5.19 31.88 27.86
C PHE A 121 4.83 30.72 28.80
N ARG A 122 3.74 30.88 29.55
CA ARG A 122 3.25 29.89 30.53
C ARG A 122 2.94 28.53 29.88
N TRP A 123 2.38 28.53 28.66
CA TRP A 123 2.01 27.29 27.96
C TRP A 123 3.22 26.52 27.43
N LEU A 124 4.35 27.20 27.18
CA LEU A 124 5.59 26.55 26.75
C LEU A 124 6.24 25.71 27.85
N ARG A 125 5.83 25.88 29.11
CA ARG A 125 6.23 24.98 30.21
C ARG A 125 5.74 23.55 29.97
N ILE A 126 4.60 23.38 29.30
CA ILE A 126 4.04 22.06 28.96
C ILE A 126 4.97 21.31 27.98
N LEU A 127 5.54 22.01 27.00
CA LEU A 127 6.54 21.43 26.09
C LEU A 127 7.72 20.86 26.89
N ARG A 128 8.17 21.59 27.91
CA ARG A 128 9.26 21.16 28.77
C ARG A 128 8.88 19.97 29.66
N VAL A 129 7.67 19.95 30.21
CA VAL A 129 7.12 18.77 30.91
C VAL A 129 7.16 17.56 29.98
N ILE A 130 6.69 17.70 28.75
CA ILE A 130 6.71 16.64 27.75
C ILE A 130 8.15 16.19 27.43
N ALA A 131 9.09 17.13 27.25
CA ALA A 131 10.49 16.84 26.98
C ALA A 131 11.17 16.10 28.14
N LEU A 132 10.95 16.53 29.39
CA LEU A 132 11.49 15.88 30.59
C LEU A 132 10.83 14.53 30.86
N LEU A 133 9.52 14.41 30.61
CA LEU A 133 8.79 13.15 30.72
C LEU A 133 9.31 12.14 29.69
N HIS A 134 9.53 12.58 28.45
CA HIS A 134 10.14 11.76 27.40
C HIS A 134 11.58 11.35 27.77
N ARG A 135 12.39 12.26 28.35
CA ARG A 135 13.71 11.92 28.89
C ARG A 135 13.62 10.84 29.98
N LEU A 136 12.64 10.95 30.88
CA LEU A 136 12.41 9.97 31.94
C LEU A 136 11.96 8.59 31.39
N HIS A 137 11.20 8.60 30.30
CA HIS A 137 10.82 7.38 29.56
C HIS A 137 12.02 6.73 28.86
N ARG A 138 12.88 7.53 28.21
CA ARG A 138 14.14 7.07 27.61
C ARG A 138 15.06 6.42 28.65
N LEU A 139 15.07 6.94 29.88
CA LEU A 139 15.80 6.38 31.03
C LEU A 139 15.12 5.13 31.65
N ARG A 140 14.03 4.62 31.04
CA ARG A 140 13.27 3.41 31.44
C ARG A 140 12.64 3.44 32.85
N LEU A 141 12.52 4.61 33.47
CA LEU A 141 11.91 4.74 34.80
C LEU A 141 10.39 4.83 34.73
N ILE A 142 9.86 5.40 33.64
CA ILE A 142 8.42 5.49 33.40
C ILE A 142 8.10 4.89 32.03
N ARG A 143 7.10 4.01 31.99
CA ARG A 143 6.53 3.48 30.73
C ARG A 143 5.29 4.30 30.36
N ILE A 144 5.49 5.38 29.60
CA ILE A 144 4.41 6.26 29.15
C ILE A 144 3.46 5.52 28.19
N GLU A 145 3.98 4.55 27.44
CA GLU A 145 3.24 3.70 26.49
C GLU A 145 2.05 2.96 27.12
N ASN A 146 2.10 2.68 28.42
CA ASN A 146 1.06 1.96 29.15
C ASN A 146 -0.02 2.88 29.73
N TRP A 147 0.12 4.20 29.59
CA TRP A 147 -0.85 5.14 30.14
C TRP A 147 -2.09 5.21 29.25
N ALA A 148 -3.28 5.22 29.87
CA ALA A 148 -4.56 5.26 29.15
C ALA A 148 -4.65 6.45 28.19
N ILE A 149 -4.09 7.61 28.57
CA ILE A 149 -4.06 8.82 27.72
C ILE A 149 -3.20 8.60 26.48
N TYR A 150 -2.02 7.98 26.62
CA TYR A 150 -1.14 7.70 25.48
C TYR A 150 -1.78 6.69 24.53
N GLN A 151 -2.37 5.62 25.05
CA GLN A 151 -3.09 4.62 24.25
C GLN A 151 -4.31 5.21 23.54
N PHE A 152 -5.03 6.13 24.20
CA PHE A 152 -6.10 6.90 23.58
C PHE A 152 -5.55 7.70 22.39
N TYR A 153 -4.57 8.58 22.60
CA TYR A 153 -4.00 9.38 21.50
C TYR A 153 -3.43 8.52 20.37
N ALA A 154 -2.71 7.44 20.69
CA ALA A 154 -2.17 6.51 19.70
C ALA A 154 -3.28 5.88 18.85
N LYS A 155 -4.35 5.38 19.49
CA LYS A 155 -5.52 4.83 18.79
C LYS A 155 -6.13 5.85 17.83
N TYR A 156 -6.41 7.07 18.29
CA TYR A 156 -7.02 8.10 17.42
C TYR A 156 -6.08 8.58 16.33
N TYR A 157 -4.77 8.67 16.59
CA TYR A 157 -3.77 9.04 15.61
C TYR A 157 -3.67 8.00 14.48
N ASP A 158 -3.67 6.72 14.82
CA ASP A 158 -3.66 5.63 13.84
C ASP A 158 -4.94 5.63 12.99
N ILE A 159 -6.11 5.83 13.61
CA ILE A 159 -7.38 5.96 12.88
C ILE A 159 -7.35 7.17 11.93
N LEU A 160 -6.84 8.32 12.39
CA LEU A 160 -6.71 9.52 11.56
C LEU A 160 -5.77 9.31 10.38
N LEU A 161 -4.60 8.70 10.62
CA LEU A 161 -3.63 8.40 9.57
C LEU A 161 -4.20 7.44 8.52
N GLU A 162 -4.91 6.40 8.97
CA GLU A 162 -5.59 5.47 8.06
C GLU A 162 -6.64 6.20 7.22
N GLU A 163 -7.56 6.95 7.84
CA GLU A 163 -8.60 7.69 7.12
C GLU A 163 -8.01 8.73 6.15
N LEU A 164 -6.91 9.40 6.53
CA LEU A 164 -6.20 10.32 5.65
C LEU A 164 -5.56 9.57 4.48
N SER A 165 -4.90 8.43 4.73
CA SER A 165 -4.27 7.60 3.70
C SER A 165 -5.31 7.07 2.72
N ASP A 166 -6.43 6.54 3.21
CA ASP A 166 -7.52 6.01 2.39
C ASP A 166 -8.13 7.12 1.53
N ARG A 167 -8.35 8.31 2.11
CA ARG A 167 -8.85 9.47 1.36
C ARG A 167 -7.88 9.94 0.28
N ILE A 168 -6.58 9.92 0.55
CA ILE A 168 -5.56 10.25 -0.44
C ILE A 168 -5.56 9.19 -1.54
N ALA A 169 -5.59 7.91 -1.20
CA ALA A 169 -5.65 6.80 -2.16
C ALA A 169 -6.88 6.91 -3.07
N LEU A 170 -8.07 7.14 -2.50
CA LEU A 170 -9.30 7.34 -3.27
C LEU A 170 -9.22 8.56 -4.21
N ARG A 171 -8.63 9.67 -3.76
CA ARG A 171 -8.41 10.85 -4.60
C ARG A 171 -7.44 10.56 -5.75
N LEU A 172 -6.35 9.84 -5.48
CA LEU A 172 -5.38 9.46 -6.50
C LEU A 172 -5.99 8.52 -7.53
N LEU A 173 -6.71 7.48 -7.08
CA LEU A 173 -7.43 6.55 -7.98
C LEU A 173 -8.47 7.29 -8.83
N GLY A 174 -9.23 8.21 -8.22
CA GLY A 174 -10.19 9.06 -8.94
C GLY A 174 -9.53 9.97 -9.99
N ASN A 175 -8.36 10.53 -9.67
CA ASN A 175 -7.60 11.34 -10.62
C ASN A 175 -7.11 10.49 -11.81
N VAL A 176 -6.63 9.26 -11.57
CA VAL A 176 -6.25 8.34 -12.66
C VAL A 176 -7.47 7.97 -13.50
N GLN A 177 -8.60 7.66 -12.87
CA GLN A 177 -9.88 7.36 -13.54
C GLN A 177 -10.32 8.52 -14.45
N GLN A 178 -10.15 9.77 -14.01
CA GLN A 178 -10.44 10.95 -14.81
C GLN A 178 -9.45 11.12 -15.97
N GLN A 179 -8.16 10.82 -15.77
CA GLN A 179 -7.16 10.88 -16.85
C GLN A 179 -7.39 9.81 -17.92
N ILE A 180 -7.88 8.63 -17.55
CA ILE A 180 -8.25 7.57 -18.49
C ILE A 180 -9.40 8.06 -19.38
N ARG A 181 -10.44 8.66 -18.79
CA ARG A 181 -11.57 9.25 -19.54
C ARG A 181 -11.20 10.46 -20.40
N ALA A 182 -10.22 11.23 -19.96
CA ALA A 182 -9.85 12.49 -20.61
C ALA A 182 -8.72 12.35 -21.62
N SER A 183 -7.96 11.25 -21.62
CA SER A 183 -6.81 11.07 -22.50
C SER A 183 -6.69 9.65 -23.04
N ASP A 184 -6.71 9.54 -24.36
CA ASP A 184 -6.37 8.30 -25.08
C ASP A 184 -4.93 7.81 -24.80
N SER A 185 -4.07 8.72 -24.30
CA SER A 185 -2.66 8.48 -24.05
C SER A 185 -2.33 7.44 -22.98
N LEU A 186 -3.24 7.14 -22.05
CA LEU A 186 -3.02 6.11 -21.04
C LEU A 186 -3.28 4.72 -21.62
N THR A 187 -4.33 4.58 -22.42
CA THR A 187 -4.64 3.32 -23.11
C THR A 187 -3.54 2.94 -24.09
N GLU A 188 -3.07 3.88 -24.89
CA GLU A 188 -1.94 3.70 -25.81
C GLU A 188 -0.66 3.27 -25.05
N ARG A 189 -0.37 3.92 -23.91
CA ARG A 189 0.78 3.54 -23.07
C ARG A 189 0.66 2.15 -22.45
N VAL A 190 -0.54 1.73 -22.05
CA VAL A 190 -0.78 0.38 -21.52
C VAL A 190 -0.60 -0.65 -22.63
N ILE A 191 -1.14 -0.37 -23.82
CA ILE A 191 -0.96 -1.20 -25.01
C ILE A 191 0.53 -1.38 -25.32
N ASP A 192 1.27 -0.29 -25.46
CA ASP A 192 2.70 -0.33 -25.85
C ASP A 192 3.61 -0.90 -24.78
N ARG A 193 3.37 -0.58 -23.49
CA ARG A 193 4.30 -0.97 -22.42
C ARG A 193 3.95 -2.27 -21.72
N VAL A 194 2.70 -2.72 -21.79
CA VAL A 194 2.23 -3.89 -21.04
C VAL A 194 1.78 -5.01 -21.98
N VAL A 195 0.99 -4.69 -23.01
CA VAL A 195 0.41 -5.69 -23.90
C VAL A 195 1.39 -6.11 -24.99
N MET A 196 2.00 -5.17 -25.69
CA MET A 196 2.94 -5.43 -26.78
C MET A 196 4.12 -6.34 -26.40
N PRO A 197 4.82 -6.15 -25.26
CA PRO A 197 5.90 -7.04 -24.85
C PRO A 197 5.45 -8.48 -24.59
N ARG A 198 4.14 -8.70 -24.36
CA ARG A 198 3.53 -9.99 -24.06
C ARG A 198 2.71 -10.55 -25.23
N LYS A 199 2.66 -9.87 -26.38
CA LYS A 199 1.86 -10.26 -27.56
C LYS A 199 2.10 -11.72 -27.95
N GLN A 200 3.36 -12.14 -28.09
CA GLN A 200 3.71 -13.51 -28.48
C GLN A 200 3.19 -14.57 -27.49
N GLN A 201 3.30 -14.28 -26.18
CA GLN A 201 2.83 -15.19 -25.13
C GLN A 201 1.31 -15.31 -25.14
N LEU A 202 0.60 -14.19 -25.32
CA LEU A 202 -0.86 -14.16 -25.42
C LEU A 202 -1.36 -14.94 -26.65
N ILE A 203 -0.71 -14.77 -27.80
CA ILE A 203 -1.06 -15.51 -29.04
C ILE A 203 -0.89 -17.02 -28.84
N GLN A 204 0.21 -17.45 -28.23
CA GLN A 204 0.47 -18.87 -27.96
C GLN A 204 -0.56 -19.47 -27.00
N GLU A 205 -0.89 -18.76 -25.92
CA GLU A 205 -1.92 -19.17 -24.96
C GLU A 205 -3.31 -19.29 -25.62
N ILE A 206 -3.68 -18.33 -26.48
CA ILE A 206 -4.94 -18.38 -27.22
C ILE A 206 -4.94 -19.57 -28.18
N ALA A 207 -3.85 -19.79 -28.92
CA ALA A 207 -3.74 -20.91 -29.86
C ALA A 207 -3.90 -22.26 -29.14
N GLN A 208 -3.22 -22.44 -28.01
CA GLN A 208 -3.29 -23.66 -27.21
C GLN A 208 -4.67 -23.89 -26.59
N ARG A 209 -5.31 -22.84 -26.08
CA ARG A 209 -6.68 -22.92 -25.54
C ARG A 209 -7.70 -23.21 -26.64
N LEU A 210 -7.54 -22.61 -27.82
CA LEU A 210 -8.42 -22.84 -28.95
C LEU A 210 -8.29 -24.26 -29.49
N GLU A 211 -7.07 -24.78 -29.63
CA GLU A 211 -6.80 -26.16 -30.03
C GLU A 211 -7.56 -27.16 -29.13
N THR A 212 -7.45 -26.97 -27.81
CA THR A 212 -8.13 -27.82 -26.82
C THR A 212 -9.65 -27.67 -26.88
N SER A 213 -10.15 -26.43 -27.05
CA SER A 213 -11.57 -26.12 -27.03
C SER A 213 -12.28 -26.62 -28.28
N VAL A 214 -11.70 -26.43 -29.47
CA VAL A 214 -12.29 -26.86 -30.74
C VAL A 214 -12.31 -28.38 -30.83
N GLY A 215 -11.23 -29.07 -30.41
CA GLY A 215 -11.21 -30.53 -30.36
C GLY A 215 -12.31 -31.09 -29.46
N THR A 216 -12.49 -30.50 -28.27
CA THR A 216 -13.54 -30.92 -27.32
C THR A 216 -14.94 -30.61 -27.85
N ALA A 217 -15.16 -29.42 -28.41
CA ALA A 217 -16.44 -29.00 -28.97
C ALA A 217 -16.83 -29.87 -30.18
N TYR A 218 -15.86 -30.27 -31.01
CA TYR A 218 -16.07 -31.18 -32.12
C TYR A 218 -16.48 -32.57 -31.64
N GLN A 219 -15.74 -33.15 -30.68
CA GLN A 219 -16.08 -34.48 -30.16
C GLN A 219 -17.47 -34.51 -29.54
N HIS A 220 -17.85 -33.46 -28.81
CA HIS A 220 -19.17 -33.37 -28.19
C HIS A 220 -20.30 -33.22 -29.22
N ASN A 221 -20.08 -32.47 -30.30
CA ASN A 221 -21.10 -32.15 -31.30
C ASN A 221 -20.96 -32.93 -32.62
N ARG A 222 -20.11 -33.96 -32.68
CA ARG A 222 -19.75 -34.65 -33.93
C ARG A 222 -20.96 -35.12 -34.72
N GLN A 223 -21.95 -35.71 -34.05
CA GLN A 223 -23.17 -36.19 -34.72
C GLN A 223 -23.96 -35.06 -35.37
N ALA A 224 -24.12 -33.93 -34.66
CA ALA A 224 -24.82 -32.76 -35.18
C ALA A 224 -24.08 -32.13 -36.37
N ILE A 225 -22.75 -32.05 -36.30
CA ILE A 225 -21.90 -31.54 -37.38
C ILE A 225 -22.00 -32.44 -38.62
N MET A 226 -21.92 -33.76 -38.46
CA MET A 226 -22.03 -34.72 -39.57
C MET A 226 -23.41 -34.69 -40.24
N ALA A 227 -24.48 -34.52 -39.44
CA ALA A 227 -25.83 -34.35 -39.94
C ALA A 227 -25.99 -33.02 -40.70
N ALA A 228 -25.45 -31.93 -40.15
CA ALA A 228 -25.48 -30.61 -40.80
C ALA A 228 -24.73 -30.60 -42.14
N ILE A 229 -23.57 -31.27 -42.22
CA ILE A 229 -22.81 -31.41 -43.48
C ILE A 229 -23.61 -32.21 -44.51
N SER A 230 -24.23 -33.32 -44.10
CA SER A 230 -25.03 -34.14 -45.01
C SER A 230 -26.23 -33.36 -45.54
N ASP A 231 -26.89 -32.58 -44.69
CA ASP A 231 -28.00 -31.72 -45.09
C ASP A 231 -27.54 -30.59 -46.03
N LEU A 232 -26.38 -29.97 -45.75
CA LEU A 232 -25.80 -28.94 -46.61
C LEU A 232 -25.48 -29.50 -48.01
N VAL A 233 -24.79 -30.64 -48.09
CA VAL A 233 -24.46 -31.29 -49.38
C VAL A 233 -25.73 -31.67 -50.15
N SER A 234 -26.71 -32.24 -49.46
CA SER A 234 -28.03 -32.55 -50.00
C SER A 234 -28.73 -31.32 -50.60
N ARG A 235 -28.76 -30.20 -49.86
CA ARG A 235 -29.36 -28.95 -50.32
C ARG A 235 -28.63 -28.38 -51.54
N THR A 236 -27.30 -28.27 -51.46
CA THR A 236 -26.48 -27.74 -52.55
C THR A 236 -26.62 -28.58 -53.83
N LEU A 237 -26.69 -29.91 -53.72
CA LEU A 237 -26.89 -30.78 -54.88
C LEU A 237 -28.30 -30.65 -55.46
N ARG A 238 -29.35 -30.51 -54.64
CA ARG A 238 -30.72 -30.29 -55.14
C ARG A 238 -30.88 -28.95 -55.85
N GLU A 239 -30.16 -27.92 -55.39
CA GLU A 239 -30.20 -26.58 -55.97
C GLU A 239 -29.33 -26.45 -57.24
N SER A 240 -28.38 -27.37 -57.46
CA SER A 240 -27.52 -27.36 -58.66
C SER A 240 -28.32 -27.69 -59.93
N PRO A 241 -28.25 -26.81 -60.96
CA PRO A 241 -28.94 -27.03 -62.23
C PRO A 241 -28.40 -28.24 -63.02
N GLU A 242 -27.14 -28.62 -62.80
CA GLU A 242 -26.51 -29.80 -63.40
C GLU A 242 -27.12 -31.09 -62.86
N ILE A 243 -27.30 -31.17 -61.54
CA ILE A 243 -27.92 -32.31 -60.87
C ILE A 243 -29.40 -32.43 -61.25
N GLN A 244 -30.11 -31.30 -61.36
CA GLN A 244 -31.50 -31.31 -61.82
C GLN A 244 -31.65 -31.79 -63.27
N ARG A 245 -30.69 -31.51 -64.15
CA ARG A 245 -30.65 -32.04 -65.52
C ARG A 245 -30.35 -33.53 -65.52
N LEU A 246 -29.41 -33.98 -64.69
CA LEU A 246 -29.04 -35.39 -64.56
C LEU A 246 -30.22 -36.23 -64.05
N ARG A 247 -31.01 -35.70 -63.12
CA ARG A 247 -32.20 -36.34 -62.56
C ARG A 247 -33.32 -36.59 -63.58
N ARG A 248 -33.35 -35.84 -64.69
CA ARG A 248 -34.34 -35.98 -65.78
C ARG A 248 -34.00 -37.11 -66.76
N LEU A 249 -32.81 -37.70 -66.69
CA LEU A 249 -32.40 -38.82 -67.54
C LEU A 249 -32.98 -40.15 -67.02
N PRO A 250 -33.17 -41.17 -67.88
CA PRO A 250 -33.48 -42.52 -67.42
C PRO A 250 -32.36 -43.02 -66.49
N MET A 251 -32.71 -43.54 -65.31
CA MET A 251 -31.80 -43.85 -64.20
C MET A 251 -31.12 -42.62 -63.54
N GLY A 252 -31.63 -41.40 -63.77
CA GLY A 252 -31.09 -40.17 -63.20
C GLY A 252 -31.20 -40.08 -61.67
N GLU A 253 -32.36 -40.45 -61.10
CA GLU A 253 -32.57 -40.49 -59.64
C GLU A 253 -31.53 -41.36 -58.90
N PRO A 254 -31.39 -42.67 -59.19
CA PRO A 254 -30.41 -43.51 -58.51
C PRO A 254 -28.96 -43.04 -58.73
N ALA A 255 -28.64 -42.44 -59.89
CA ALA A 255 -27.32 -41.84 -60.12
C ALA A 255 -27.09 -40.59 -59.24
N THR A 256 -28.09 -39.70 -59.13
CA THR A 256 -27.99 -38.51 -58.27
C THR A 256 -27.92 -38.86 -56.79
N SER A 257 -28.70 -39.84 -56.32
CA SER A 257 -28.65 -40.29 -54.92
C SER A 257 -27.31 -40.95 -54.57
N ALA A 258 -26.73 -41.73 -55.49
CA ALA A 258 -25.40 -42.31 -55.30
C ALA A 258 -24.30 -41.24 -55.26
N MET A 259 -24.39 -40.20 -56.10
CA MET A 259 -23.48 -39.05 -56.06
C MET A 259 -23.63 -38.25 -54.76
N GLU A 260 -24.86 -38.01 -54.30
CA GLU A 260 -25.14 -37.33 -53.02
C GLU A 260 -24.54 -38.10 -51.83
N ALA A 261 -24.75 -39.41 -51.77
CA ALA A 261 -24.16 -40.26 -50.73
C ALA A 261 -22.62 -40.25 -50.77
N SER A 262 -22.03 -40.31 -51.97
CA SER A 262 -20.57 -40.27 -52.14
C SER A 262 -19.98 -38.91 -51.75
N LEU A 263 -20.60 -37.81 -52.19
CA LEU A 263 -20.13 -36.45 -51.88
C LEU A 263 -20.32 -36.11 -50.40
N SER A 264 -21.44 -36.52 -49.80
CA SER A 264 -21.66 -36.40 -48.35
C SER A 264 -20.59 -37.19 -47.59
N GLY A 265 -20.31 -38.43 -47.99
CA GLY A 265 -19.27 -39.25 -47.37
C GLY A 265 -17.86 -38.67 -47.53
N VAL A 266 -17.54 -38.03 -48.66
CA VAL A 266 -16.26 -37.32 -48.85
C VAL A 266 -16.18 -36.06 -47.99
N ALA A 267 -17.25 -35.25 -47.95
CA ALA A 267 -17.31 -34.04 -47.13
C ALA A 267 -17.20 -34.36 -45.63
N GLN A 268 -17.91 -35.39 -45.16
CA GLN A 268 -17.83 -35.88 -43.79
C GLN A 268 -16.41 -36.35 -43.43
N ARG A 269 -15.76 -37.14 -44.30
CA ARG A 269 -14.36 -37.56 -44.10
C ARG A 269 -13.39 -36.38 -44.09
N MET A 270 -13.57 -35.40 -44.97
CA MET A 270 -12.74 -34.18 -44.95
C MET A 270 -12.88 -33.41 -43.64
N VAL A 271 -14.09 -33.29 -43.11
CA VAL A 271 -14.30 -32.60 -41.82
C VAL A 271 -13.75 -33.40 -40.65
N ASP A 272 -13.91 -34.73 -40.64
CA ASP A 272 -13.26 -35.59 -39.64
C ASP A 272 -11.72 -35.43 -39.70
N GLU A 273 -11.12 -35.40 -40.90
CA GLU A 273 -9.67 -35.24 -41.08
C GLU A 273 -9.18 -33.86 -40.61
N VAL A 274 -9.92 -32.79 -40.92
CA VAL A 274 -9.61 -31.43 -40.44
C VAL A 274 -9.74 -31.35 -38.91
N ALA A 275 -10.76 -31.99 -38.34
CA ALA A 275 -10.98 -32.00 -36.89
C ALA A 275 -9.92 -32.82 -36.15
N LEU A 276 -9.47 -33.94 -36.71
CA LEU A 276 -8.33 -34.71 -36.19
C LEU A 276 -7.01 -33.93 -36.35
N GLY A 277 -6.90 -33.14 -37.42
CA GLY A 277 -5.80 -32.22 -37.69
C GLY A 277 -5.79 -30.95 -36.82
N ILE A 278 -6.70 -30.76 -35.87
CA ILE A 278 -6.68 -29.59 -34.97
C ILE A 278 -5.40 -29.57 -34.11
N HIS A 279 -4.87 -30.75 -33.74
CA HIS A 279 -3.60 -30.87 -33.01
C HIS A 279 -2.36 -30.77 -33.89
N SER A 280 -2.54 -30.50 -35.19
CA SER A 280 -1.42 -30.42 -36.13
C SER A 280 -0.65 -29.10 -35.97
N PRO A 281 0.67 -29.12 -36.22
CA PRO A 281 1.48 -27.90 -36.25
C PRO A 281 1.01 -26.91 -37.33
N GLU A 282 0.35 -27.38 -38.39
CA GLU A 282 -0.24 -26.56 -39.45
C GLU A 282 -1.45 -25.76 -38.94
N PHE A 283 -2.37 -26.40 -38.23
CA PHE A 283 -3.52 -25.72 -37.62
C PHE A 283 -3.06 -24.67 -36.61
N ARG A 284 -2.08 -25.03 -35.77
CA ARG A 284 -1.50 -24.10 -34.81
C ARG A 284 -0.92 -22.85 -35.48
N LYS A 285 -0.15 -23.00 -36.56
CA LYS A 285 0.36 -21.85 -37.34
C LYS A 285 -0.76 -20.99 -37.93
N LEU A 286 -1.85 -21.63 -38.40
CA LEU A 286 -3.01 -20.91 -38.94
C LEU A 286 -3.70 -20.08 -37.85
N VAL A 287 -3.89 -20.65 -36.66
CA VAL A 287 -4.47 -19.96 -35.51
C VAL A 287 -3.55 -18.87 -34.98
N GLU A 288 -2.24 -19.13 -34.87
CA GLU A 288 -1.26 -18.13 -34.45
C GLU A 288 -1.25 -16.94 -35.42
N GLY A 289 -1.27 -17.17 -36.74
CA GLY A 289 -1.35 -16.10 -37.74
C GLY A 289 -2.70 -15.36 -37.73
N ALA A 290 -3.81 -16.06 -37.53
CA ALA A 290 -5.12 -15.43 -37.37
C ALA A 290 -5.20 -14.59 -36.09
N ALA A 291 -4.64 -15.07 -34.98
CA ALA A 291 -4.55 -14.35 -33.72
C ALA A 291 -3.59 -13.16 -33.81
N GLU A 292 -2.48 -13.27 -34.53
CA GLU A 292 -1.55 -12.18 -34.78
C GLU A 292 -2.21 -11.04 -35.57
N ASN A 293 -2.88 -11.37 -36.68
CA ASN A 293 -3.65 -10.41 -37.47
C ASN A 293 -4.81 -9.81 -36.65
N GLY A 294 -5.48 -10.62 -35.83
CA GLY A 294 -6.51 -10.16 -34.91
C GLY A 294 -5.97 -9.16 -33.89
N PHE A 295 -4.82 -9.46 -33.27
CA PHE A 295 -4.13 -8.55 -32.37
C PHE A 295 -3.72 -7.26 -33.06
N ASP A 296 -3.12 -7.33 -34.25
CA ASP A 296 -2.71 -6.13 -34.99
C ASP A 296 -3.92 -5.28 -35.38
N SER A 297 -5.05 -5.90 -35.75
CA SER A 297 -6.30 -5.17 -36.02
C SER A 297 -6.91 -4.51 -34.77
N TRP A 298 -6.78 -5.15 -33.60
CA TRP A 298 -7.24 -4.62 -32.32
C TRP A 298 -6.35 -3.46 -31.83
N LEU A 299 -5.06 -3.51 -32.17
CA LEU A 299 -4.06 -2.49 -31.87
C LEU A 299 -4.14 -1.30 -32.84
N THR A 300 -4.57 -1.50 -34.09
CA THR A 300 -4.82 -0.40 -35.02
C THR A 300 -6.12 0.31 -34.68
N VAL A 301 -6.00 1.36 -33.84
CA VAL A 301 -6.89 2.51 -33.62
C VAL A 301 -8.27 2.42 -34.31
N ASP A 302 -9.13 1.55 -33.80
CA ASP A 302 -10.57 1.67 -33.99
C ASP A 302 -11.17 2.19 -32.68
N GLU A 303 -12.05 3.20 -32.76
CA GLU A 303 -12.64 3.85 -31.58
C GLU A 303 -13.32 2.84 -30.64
N GLY A 304 -13.79 1.70 -31.18
CA GLY A 304 -14.40 0.62 -30.40
C GLY A 304 -13.42 -0.12 -29.48
N SER A 305 -12.21 -0.43 -29.96
CA SER A 305 -11.18 -1.15 -29.20
C SER A 305 -10.67 -0.34 -28.01
N ASN A 306 -10.46 0.95 -28.24
CA ASN A 306 -9.97 1.88 -27.23
C ASN A 306 -10.98 2.03 -26.08
N ARG A 307 -12.28 2.13 -26.40
CA ARG A 307 -13.37 2.20 -25.41
C ARG A 307 -13.46 0.96 -24.53
N VAL A 308 -13.27 -0.25 -25.09
CA VAL A 308 -13.30 -1.48 -24.29
C VAL A 308 -12.14 -1.50 -23.30
N THR A 309 -10.94 -1.12 -23.73
CA THR A 309 -9.77 -1.09 -22.85
C THR A 309 -9.93 -0.01 -21.77
N GLU A 310 -10.44 1.17 -22.13
CA GLU A 310 -10.78 2.24 -21.19
C GLU A 310 -11.77 1.75 -20.12
N GLN A 311 -12.84 1.07 -20.55
CA GLN A 311 -13.86 0.52 -19.66
C GLN A 311 -13.27 -0.53 -18.69
N VAL A 312 -12.43 -1.43 -19.18
CA VAL A 312 -11.77 -2.44 -18.33
C VAL A 312 -10.87 -1.77 -17.29
N LEU A 313 -10.06 -0.78 -17.69
CA LEU A 313 -9.21 -0.05 -16.75
C LEU A 313 -10.04 0.73 -15.72
N PHE A 314 -11.16 1.32 -16.17
CA PHE A 314 -12.11 2.00 -15.31
C PHE A 314 -12.70 1.04 -14.25
N ASP A 315 -13.17 -0.13 -14.68
CA ASP A 315 -13.76 -1.13 -13.79
C ASP A 315 -12.74 -1.68 -12.78
N VAL A 316 -11.48 -1.88 -13.20
CA VAL A 316 -10.38 -2.27 -12.29
C VAL A 316 -10.13 -1.19 -11.25
N LEU A 317 -10.10 0.09 -11.64
CA LEU A 317 -9.94 1.19 -10.70
C LEU A 317 -11.12 1.31 -9.73
N GLU A 318 -12.34 1.07 -10.19
CA GLU A 318 -13.53 1.08 -9.34
C GLU A 318 -13.47 -0.05 -8.30
N MET A 319 -13.09 -1.26 -8.72
CA MET A 319 -12.88 -2.39 -7.81
C MET A 319 -11.79 -2.08 -6.76
N LEU A 320 -10.70 -1.42 -7.15
CA LEU A 320 -9.66 -0.99 -6.21
C LEU A 320 -10.17 0.07 -5.22
N LYS A 321 -10.99 1.03 -5.68
CA LYS A 321 -11.62 2.04 -4.81
C LYS A 321 -12.54 1.40 -3.79
N GLU A 322 -13.35 0.41 -4.18
CA GLU A 322 -14.21 -0.34 -3.25
C GLU A 322 -13.41 -1.05 -2.16
N GLN A 323 -12.26 -1.63 -2.52
CA GLN A 323 -11.38 -2.30 -1.57
C GLN A 323 -10.74 -1.33 -0.57
N VAL A 324 -10.32 -0.14 -1.03
CA VAL A 324 -9.74 0.92 -0.18
C VAL A 324 -10.81 1.55 0.73
N ASN A 325 -12.06 1.64 0.26
CA ASN A 325 -13.16 2.20 1.06
C ASN A 325 -13.60 1.31 2.24
N ARG A 326 -13.10 0.06 2.33
CA ARG A 326 -13.29 -0.79 3.50
C ARG A 326 -12.38 -0.33 4.63
N GLN A 327 -12.96 0.42 5.58
CA GLN A 327 -12.29 0.94 6.78
C GLN A 327 -11.84 -0.20 7.72
N ARG A 328 -10.59 -0.66 7.57
CA ARG A 328 -10.04 -1.79 8.33
C ARG A 328 -9.88 -1.50 9.82
N TRP A 329 -9.78 -0.23 10.19
CA TRP A 329 -9.71 0.18 11.60
C TRP A 329 -10.99 -0.15 12.38
N LYS A 330 -12.16 -0.23 11.74
CA LYS A 330 -13.41 -0.65 12.40
C LYS A 330 -13.28 -2.09 12.90
N ASP A 331 -12.84 -2.99 12.04
CA ASP A 331 -12.63 -4.41 12.38
C ASP A 331 -11.56 -4.64 13.47
N ARG A 332 -10.64 -3.69 13.70
CA ARG A 332 -9.60 -3.79 14.74
C ARG A 332 -10.02 -3.25 16.10
N TYR A 333 -11.01 -2.35 16.12
CA TYR A 333 -11.37 -1.59 17.33
C TYR A 333 -12.85 -1.72 17.73
N ASP A 334 -13.66 -2.42 16.93
CA ASP A 334 -14.90 -3.11 17.33
C ASP A 334 -14.57 -4.38 18.14
#